data_AF-A0A0R1QHV1-F1
#
_entry.id   AF-A0A0R1QHV1-F1
#
_cell.length_a   1.000
_cell.length_b   1.000
_cell.length_c   1.000
_cell.angle_alpha   90.00
_cell.angle_beta   90.00
_cell.angle_gamma   90.00
#
_symmetry.space_group_name_H-M   'P 1'
#
loop_
_entity.id
_entity.type
_entity.pdbx_description
1 polymer ?
#
loop_
_entity_poly.entity_id
_entity_poly.type
_entity_poly.pdbx_seq_one_letter_code
_entity_poly.pdbx_strand_id
1 'polypeptide(L)'
;MLLSFYNPETLGDVLLVETQEDVKAQNTTKKDNVVRIFNEETNEAIGFNFFGLGEELGIQSDSGQVFLDDKQVDILNNAIAKAGFSDKLESDQSPKFVVGHVDEIKAHPDSDHLHITQTDVGLDKPVQIVCGAPNIDEGQLVVVALPGAVMPTGTEIWPGALRGVDSYGMICSARELGIPNAPQKRGILVLDKGAAGQAFDFKAAEKMFD
;
A
#
# COMPACT_ATOMS: atom_id res chain seq x y z
N MET A 1 7.15 -2.83 -5.51
CA MET A 1 6.59 -2.07 -4.36
C MET A 1 7.61 -2.13 -3.24
N LEU A 2 7.61 -1.16 -2.34
CA LEU A 2 8.49 -1.16 -1.18
C LEU A 2 7.66 -0.80 0.06
N LEU A 3 7.31 -1.81 0.85
CA LEU A 3 6.75 -1.61 2.18
C LEU A 3 7.87 -1.81 3.19
N SER A 4 7.96 -0.91 4.15
CA SER A 4 8.98 -0.97 5.20
C SER A 4 8.37 -0.71 6.55
N PHE A 5 8.69 -1.56 7.52
CA PHE A 5 8.14 -1.51 8.86
C PHE A 5 9.25 -1.58 9.90
N TYR A 6 9.18 -0.71 10.88
CA TYR A 6 10.14 -0.63 11.98
C TYR A 6 9.39 -0.40 13.29
N ASN A 7 9.79 -1.11 14.34
CA ASN A 7 9.26 -0.90 15.68
C ASN A 7 10.32 -1.34 16.70
N PRO A 8 11.18 -0.43 17.18
CA PRO A 8 12.30 -0.79 18.03
C PRO A 8 11.88 -1.30 19.40
N GLU A 9 10.71 -0.87 19.90
CA GLU A 9 10.17 -1.32 21.18
C GLU A 9 9.73 -2.78 21.14
N THR A 10 9.20 -3.24 20.00
CA THR A 10 8.61 -4.59 19.86
C THR A 10 9.54 -5.57 19.14
N LEU A 11 10.19 -5.13 18.07
CA LEU A 11 11.01 -5.96 17.18
C LEU A 11 12.51 -5.81 17.44
N GLY A 12 12.92 -4.81 18.23
CA GLY A 12 14.32 -4.38 18.31
C GLY A 12 14.74 -3.61 17.05
N ASP A 13 16.05 -3.40 16.88
CA ASP A 13 16.61 -2.75 15.69
C ASP A 13 16.57 -3.68 14.47
N VAL A 14 15.35 -3.87 13.97
CA VAL A 14 15.03 -4.70 12.81
C VAL A 14 14.06 -3.94 11.91
N LEU A 15 14.52 -3.62 10.70
CA LEU A 15 13.66 -3.13 9.63
C LEU A 15 13.16 -4.32 8.82
N LEU A 16 11.85 -4.49 8.75
CA LEU A 16 11.18 -5.44 7.87
C LEU A 16 10.88 -4.73 6.56
N VAL A 17 11.20 -5.36 5.44
CA VAL A 17 10.95 -4.84 4.10
C VAL A 17 10.21 -5.90 3.29
N GLU A 18 9.12 -5.50 2.66
CA GLU A 18 8.34 -6.35 1.76
C GLU A 18 8.33 -5.72 0.37
N THR A 19 8.50 -6.57 -0.63
CA THR A 19 8.61 -6.17 -2.04
C THR A 19 7.54 -6.83 -2.91
N GLN A 20 6.98 -7.93 -2.42
CA GLN A 20 5.91 -8.71 -3.05
C GLN A 20 5.01 -9.30 -1.96
N GLU A 21 3.81 -9.74 -2.37
CA GLU A 21 2.88 -10.44 -1.49
C GLU A 21 3.45 -11.79 -1.03
N ASP A 22 3.00 -12.26 0.14
CA ASP A 22 3.39 -13.55 0.67
C ASP A 22 3.02 -14.69 -0.28
N VAL A 23 3.90 -15.69 -0.35
CA VAL A 23 3.73 -16.86 -1.21
C VAL A 23 3.79 -18.13 -0.37
N LYS A 24 3.02 -19.15 -0.78
CA LYS A 24 2.91 -20.41 -0.03
C LYS A 24 4.24 -21.12 0.19
N ALA A 25 5.13 -21.06 -0.80
CA ALA A 25 6.44 -21.69 -0.78
C ALA A 25 7.52 -20.61 -0.81
N GLN A 26 8.07 -20.30 0.37
CA GLN A 26 9.12 -19.32 0.55
C GLN A 26 10.24 -19.88 1.42
N ASN A 27 11.45 -19.42 1.17
CA ASN A 27 12.61 -19.75 1.97
C ASN A 27 13.34 -18.48 2.40
N THR A 28 14.27 -18.65 3.33
CA THR A 28 15.09 -17.56 3.83
C THR A 28 16.56 -17.90 3.75
N THR A 29 17.37 -16.87 3.54
CA THR A 29 18.83 -16.99 3.66
C THR A 29 19.32 -15.80 4.47
N LYS A 30 20.00 -16.08 5.58
CA LYS A 30 20.67 -15.07 6.39
C LYS A 30 22.14 -14.99 6.02
N LYS A 31 22.60 -13.78 5.69
CA LYS A 31 24.02 -13.44 5.54
C LYS A 31 24.27 -12.12 6.22
N ASP A 32 25.28 -12.08 7.09
CA ASP A 32 25.58 -10.91 7.93
C ASP A 32 24.34 -10.39 8.66
N ASN A 33 24.02 -9.11 8.48
CA ASN A 33 22.86 -8.44 9.07
C ASN A 33 21.66 -8.35 8.12
N VAL A 34 21.60 -9.20 7.08
CA VAL A 34 20.50 -9.25 6.12
C VAL A 34 19.92 -10.66 6.06
N VAL A 35 18.60 -10.77 6.28
CA VAL A 35 17.83 -11.96 5.93
C VAL A 35 17.10 -11.65 4.64
N ARG A 36 17.36 -12.42 3.59
CA ARG A 36 16.61 -12.40 2.34
C ARG A 36 15.49 -13.43 2.42
N ILE A 37 14.26 -13.02 2.12
CA ILE A 37 13.07 -13.85 2.03
C ILE A 37 12.71 -13.94 0.55
N PHE A 38 12.50 -15.14 0.03
CA PHE A 38 12.31 -15.33 -1.41
C PHE A 38 11.39 -16.50 -1.73
N ASN A 39 10.73 -16.39 -2.87
CA ASN A 39 9.91 -17.46 -3.44
C ASN A 39 10.80 -18.67 -3.78
N GLU A 40 10.45 -19.86 -3.31
CA GLU A 40 11.25 -21.07 -3.52
C GLU A 40 11.35 -21.51 -4.98
N GLU A 41 10.32 -21.22 -5.77
CA GLU A 41 10.22 -21.66 -7.16
C GLU A 41 10.94 -20.70 -8.11
N THR A 42 10.75 -19.39 -7.93
CA THR A 42 11.30 -18.36 -8.83
C THR A 42 12.64 -17.81 -8.35
N ASN A 43 12.98 -18.03 -7.08
CA ASN A 43 14.09 -17.39 -6.38
C ASN A 43 14.02 -15.84 -6.39
N GLU A 44 12.87 -15.25 -6.67
CA GLU A 44 12.66 -13.80 -6.56
C GLU A 44 12.53 -13.39 -5.10
N ALA A 45 13.19 -12.30 -4.71
CA ALA A 45 13.02 -11.74 -3.38
C ALA A 45 11.59 -11.21 -3.22
N ILE A 46 10.99 -11.58 -2.09
CA ILE A 46 9.68 -11.08 -1.66
C ILE A 46 9.81 -10.17 -0.44
N GLY A 47 10.92 -10.27 0.30
CA GLY A 47 11.22 -9.35 1.39
C GLY A 47 12.63 -9.47 1.95
N PHE A 48 12.96 -8.57 2.88
CA PHE A 48 14.23 -8.54 3.59
C PHE A 48 14.02 -8.12 5.04
N ASN A 49 14.79 -8.71 5.95
CA ASN A 49 14.94 -8.17 7.31
C ASN A 49 16.36 -7.65 7.48
N PHE A 50 16.49 -6.38 7.81
CA PHE A 50 17.76 -5.71 8.08
C PHE A 50 17.94 -5.51 9.57
N PHE A 51 19.07 -5.96 10.11
CA PHE A 51 19.36 -5.89 11.54
C PHE A 51 20.40 -4.80 11.81
N GLY A 52 20.17 -3.96 12.82
CA GLY A 52 21.16 -3.01 13.31
C GLY A 52 21.43 -1.82 12.38
N LEU A 53 20.46 -1.42 11.55
CA LEU A 53 20.59 -0.28 10.63
C LEU A 53 19.79 0.94 11.06
N GLY A 54 19.06 0.89 12.17
CA GLY A 54 18.16 1.96 12.60
C GLY A 54 18.85 3.33 12.77
N GLU A 55 20.08 3.36 13.29
CA GLU A 55 20.89 4.59 13.41
C GLU A 55 21.32 5.14 12.05
N GLU A 56 21.84 4.29 11.17
CA GLU A 56 22.30 4.68 9.83
C GLU A 56 21.14 5.20 8.95
N LEU A 57 19.96 4.60 9.13
CA LEU A 57 18.73 5.02 8.48
C LEU A 57 18.07 6.22 9.15
N GLY A 58 18.43 6.56 10.41
CA GLY A 58 17.80 7.64 11.16
C GLY A 58 16.35 7.38 11.59
N ILE A 59 15.96 6.11 11.76
CA ILE A 59 14.57 5.67 12.01
C ILE A 59 14.34 5.20 13.45
N GLN A 60 15.29 5.42 14.36
CA GLN A 60 15.25 4.89 15.72
C GLN A 60 14.04 5.37 16.55
N SER A 61 13.41 6.47 16.16
CA SER A 61 12.19 7.00 16.78
C SER A 61 10.89 6.53 16.11
N ASP A 62 10.98 5.80 15.00
CA ASP A 62 9.80 5.41 14.23
C ASP A 62 9.13 4.16 14.80
N SER A 63 7.82 4.06 14.59
CA SER A 63 7.01 2.93 15.02
C SER A 63 5.86 2.70 14.03
N GLY A 64 5.90 1.58 13.32
CA GLY A 64 4.95 1.22 12.27
C GLY A 64 5.58 1.29 10.88
N GLN A 65 4.81 1.75 9.89
CA GLN A 65 5.30 1.90 8.52
C GLN A 65 6.28 3.08 8.44
N VAL A 66 7.45 2.82 7.84
CA VAL A 66 8.49 3.80 7.55
C VAL A 66 8.48 4.05 6.05
N PHE A 67 8.53 5.31 5.63
CA PHE A 67 8.69 5.68 4.22
C PHE A 67 10.14 6.04 3.95
N LEU A 68 10.82 5.18 3.20
CA LEU A 68 12.25 5.34 2.94
C LEU A 68 12.50 6.27 1.75
N ASP A 69 13.41 7.22 1.92
CA ASP A 69 13.92 8.04 0.83
C ASP A 69 14.98 7.30 0.00
N ASP A 70 15.41 7.92 -1.10
CA ASP A 70 16.38 7.30 -2.01
C ASP A 70 17.72 6.98 -1.33
N LYS A 71 18.15 7.79 -0.36
CA LYS A 71 19.42 7.57 0.36
C LYS A 71 19.31 6.40 1.33
N GLN A 72 18.18 6.29 2.01
CA GLN A 72 17.87 5.16 2.89
C GLN A 72 17.79 3.87 2.09
N VAL A 73 17.16 3.89 0.91
CA VAL A 73 17.14 2.73 0.00
C VAL A 73 18.55 2.39 -0.51
N ASP A 74 19.41 3.38 -0.78
CA ASP A 74 20.82 3.14 -1.13
C ASP A 74 21.60 2.47 0.02
N ILE A 75 21.36 2.86 1.27
CA ILE A 75 21.95 2.19 2.46
C ILE A 75 21.56 0.70 2.47
N LEU A 76 20.27 0.40 2.28
CA LEU A 76 19.78 -0.97 2.24
C LEU A 76 20.37 -1.77 1.07
N ASN A 77 20.43 -1.18 -0.12
CA ASN A 77 21.05 -1.80 -1.30
C ASN A 77 22.54 -2.10 -1.09
N ASN A 78 23.26 -1.21 -0.40
CA ASN A 78 24.65 -1.47 -0.02
C ASN A 78 24.77 -2.64 0.96
N ALA A 79 23.85 -2.78 1.91
CA ALA A 79 23.82 -3.92 2.84
C ALA A 79 23.52 -5.24 2.10
N ILE A 80 22.53 -5.25 1.19
CA ILE A 80 22.20 -6.39 0.31
C ILE A 80 23.43 -6.83 -0.48
N ALA A 81 24.10 -5.89 -1.15
CA ALA A 81 25.28 -6.17 -1.97
C ALA A 81 26.48 -6.67 -1.14
N LYS A 82 26.74 -6.07 0.02
CA LYS A 82 27.81 -6.52 0.94
C LYS A 82 27.58 -7.93 1.46
N ALA A 83 26.33 -8.28 1.76
CA ALA A 83 25.93 -9.64 2.14
C ALA A 83 26.02 -10.64 0.96
N GLY A 84 26.29 -10.16 -0.26
CA GLY A 84 26.46 -11.00 -1.45
C GLY A 84 25.15 -11.47 -2.07
N PHE A 85 24.07 -10.69 -1.91
CA PHE A 85 22.84 -10.84 -2.67
C PHE A 85 22.87 -9.92 -3.91
N SER A 86 22.18 -10.32 -4.97
CA SER A 86 22.11 -9.58 -6.24
C SER A 86 20.86 -8.74 -6.41
N ASP A 87 19.91 -8.84 -5.47
CA ASP A 87 18.66 -8.11 -5.49
C ASP A 87 18.90 -6.60 -5.34
N LYS A 88 17.92 -5.82 -5.79
CA LYS A 88 17.94 -4.37 -5.67
C LYS A 88 16.56 -3.87 -5.30
N LEU A 89 16.51 -3.05 -4.26
CA LEU A 89 15.33 -2.31 -3.86
C LEU A 89 15.21 -1.03 -4.69
N GLU A 90 13.97 -0.67 -4.99
CA GLU A 90 13.60 0.59 -5.65
C GLU A 90 12.79 1.43 -4.67
N SER A 91 13.14 2.72 -4.56
CA SER A 91 12.37 3.66 -3.78
C SER A 91 11.04 3.96 -4.47
N ASP A 92 10.00 4.13 -3.66
CA ASP A 92 8.69 4.52 -4.14
C ASP A 92 8.11 5.60 -3.22
N GLN A 93 8.22 6.85 -3.68
CA GLN A 93 7.73 8.02 -2.96
C GLN A 93 6.34 8.47 -3.42
N SER A 94 5.68 7.68 -4.28
CA SER A 94 4.36 8.03 -4.78
C SER A 94 3.31 7.93 -3.66
N PRO A 95 2.36 8.87 -3.57
CA PRO A 95 1.30 8.82 -2.57
C PRO A 95 0.44 7.58 -2.78
N LYS A 96 0.20 6.84 -1.69
CA LYS A 96 -0.58 5.59 -1.74
C LYS A 96 -2.07 5.77 -1.49
N PHE A 97 -2.45 6.90 -0.89
CA PHE A 97 -3.83 7.35 -0.81
C PHE A 97 -3.99 8.59 -1.69
N VAL A 98 -4.84 8.48 -2.70
CA VAL A 98 -5.07 9.54 -3.68
C VAL A 98 -6.56 9.78 -3.87
N VAL A 99 -6.89 10.97 -4.38
CA VAL A 99 -8.22 11.24 -4.93
C VAL A 99 -8.32 10.54 -6.28
N GLY A 100 -9.37 9.75 -6.46
CA GLY A 100 -9.73 9.13 -7.73
C GLY A 100 -11.01 9.73 -8.30
N HIS A 101 -11.15 9.71 -9.62
CA HIS A 101 -12.40 10.03 -10.33
C HIS A 101 -12.93 8.77 -11.01
N VAL A 102 -14.17 8.39 -10.72
CA VAL A 102 -14.80 7.19 -11.30
C VAL A 102 -15.29 7.52 -12.71
N ASP A 103 -14.56 7.09 -13.73
CA ASP A 103 -14.89 7.39 -15.14
C ASP A 103 -16.01 6.51 -15.68
N GLU A 104 -16.01 5.23 -15.30
CA GLU A 104 -16.95 4.22 -15.81
C GLU A 104 -17.28 3.20 -14.72
N ILE A 105 -18.54 2.73 -14.68
CA ILE A 105 -19.00 1.64 -13.84
C ILE A 105 -19.63 0.52 -14.68
N LYS A 106 -19.30 -0.72 -14.34
CA LYS A 106 -19.93 -1.92 -14.90
C LYS A 106 -20.35 -2.87 -13.79
N ALA A 107 -21.46 -3.57 -13.98
CA ALA A 107 -21.85 -4.65 -13.06
C ALA A 107 -20.82 -5.79 -13.12
N HIS A 108 -20.50 -6.37 -11.96
CA HIS A 108 -19.61 -7.52 -11.91
C HIS A 108 -20.31 -8.76 -12.51
N PRO A 109 -19.65 -9.56 -13.37
CA PRO A 109 -20.30 -10.70 -14.04
C PRO A 109 -20.72 -11.82 -13.08
N ASP A 110 -19.99 -11.97 -11.97
CA ASP A 110 -20.19 -13.00 -10.95
C ASP A 110 -20.68 -12.44 -9.58
N SER A 111 -21.29 -11.24 -9.57
CA SER A 111 -21.92 -10.69 -8.36
C SER A 111 -22.94 -9.59 -8.67
N ASP A 112 -24.06 -9.62 -7.96
CA ASP A 112 -25.13 -8.63 -7.97
C ASP A 112 -24.89 -7.43 -7.03
N HIS A 113 -23.78 -7.44 -6.28
CA HIS A 113 -23.45 -6.41 -5.28
C HIS A 113 -22.07 -5.77 -5.51
N LEU A 114 -21.33 -6.24 -6.51
CA LEU A 114 -20.03 -5.68 -6.87
C LEU A 114 -20.11 -4.96 -8.21
N HIS A 115 -19.29 -3.94 -8.33
CA HIS A 115 -19.13 -3.15 -9.52
C HIS A 115 -17.66 -3.10 -9.90
N ILE A 116 -17.38 -3.11 -11.20
CA ILE A 116 -16.07 -2.90 -11.78
C ILE A 116 -16.01 -1.44 -12.19
N THR A 117 -15.09 -0.70 -11.59
CA THR A 117 -14.89 0.72 -11.89
C THR A 117 -13.63 0.91 -12.73
N GLN A 118 -13.65 1.84 -13.68
CA GLN A 118 -12.44 2.44 -14.23
C GLN A 118 -12.26 3.78 -13.52
N THR A 119 -11.21 3.90 -12.71
CA THR A 119 -11.00 5.08 -11.86
C THR A 119 -9.71 5.79 -12.28
N ASP A 120 -9.82 7.04 -12.71
CA ASP A 120 -8.66 7.91 -12.93
C ASP A 120 -8.04 8.26 -11.57
N VAL A 121 -6.76 7.93 -11.42
CA VAL A 121 -5.95 8.18 -10.21
C VAL A 121 -4.70 9.01 -10.55
N GLY A 122 -4.75 9.76 -11.65
CA GLY A 122 -3.66 10.62 -12.13
C GLY A 122 -2.48 9.87 -12.74
N LEU A 123 -2.68 8.63 -13.14
CA LEU A 123 -1.72 7.84 -13.93
C LEU A 123 -2.03 7.97 -15.43
N ASP A 124 -1.16 7.42 -16.28
CA ASP A 124 -1.35 7.45 -17.74
C ASP A 124 -2.67 6.82 -18.21
N LYS A 125 -3.23 5.90 -17.42
CA LYS A 125 -4.51 5.23 -17.67
C LYS A 125 -5.29 5.05 -16.36
N PRO A 126 -6.63 5.07 -16.43
CA PRO A 126 -7.47 4.65 -15.31
C PRO A 126 -7.13 3.24 -14.84
N VAL A 127 -7.30 3.01 -13.54
CA VAL A 127 -7.10 1.70 -12.91
C VAL A 127 -8.44 1.01 -12.73
N GLN A 128 -8.45 -0.31 -12.93
CA GLN A 128 -9.63 -1.12 -12.65
C GLN A 128 -9.71 -1.42 -11.15
N ILE A 129 -10.80 -1.05 -10.50
CA ILE A 129 -11.04 -1.37 -9.09
C ILE A 129 -12.42 -1.99 -8.93
N VAL A 130 -12.49 -3.13 -8.25
CA VAL A 130 -13.76 -3.76 -7.90
C VAL A 130 -14.28 -3.17 -6.59
N CYS A 131 -15.47 -2.59 -6.61
CA CYS A 131 -16.08 -1.91 -5.47
C CYS A 131 -17.47 -2.49 -5.15
N GLY A 132 -17.72 -2.81 -3.89
CA GLY A 132 -19.02 -3.29 -3.40
C GLY A 132 -19.86 -2.25 -2.67
N ALA A 133 -19.45 -0.98 -2.69
CA ALA A 133 -20.13 0.06 -1.95
C ALA A 133 -21.48 0.39 -2.61
N PRO A 134 -22.58 0.50 -1.85
CA PRO A 134 -23.91 0.72 -2.42
C PRO A 134 -24.11 2.13 -2.98
N ASN A 135 -23.18 3.05 -2.70
CA ASN A 135 -23.22 4.45 -3.13
C ASN A 135 -22.17 4.80 -4.19
N ILE A 136 -21.47 3.81 -4.76
CA ILE A 136 -20.54 4.03 -5.87
C ILE A 136 -21.31 4.39 -7.13
N ASP A 137 -20.84 5.40 -7.86
CA ASP A 137 -21.47 5.86 -9.10
C ASP A 137 -20.45 6.52 -10.03
N GLU A 138 -20.77 6.63 -11.32
CA GLU A 138 -19.95 7.34 -12.31
C GLU A 138 -19.88 8.85 -12.00
N GLY A 139 -18.73 9.46 -12.30
CA GLY A 139 -18.47 10.89 -12.10
C GLY A 139 -18.15 11.28 -10.65
N GLN A 140 -18.03 10.32 -9.73
CA GLN A 140 -17.69 10.60 -8.34
C GLN A 140 -16.20 10.82 -8.14
N LEU A 141 -15.85 11.83 -7.32
CA LEU A 141 -14.53 11.91 -6.69
C LEU A 141 -14.55 11.06 -5.42
N VAL A 142 -13.56 10.18 -5.29
CA VAL A 142 -13.47 9.20 -4.21
C VAL A 142 -12.05 9.15 -3.66
N VAL A 143 -11.86 8.51 -2.51
CA VAL A 143 -10.51 8.20 -2.01
C VAL A 143 -10.13 6.79 -2.44
N VAL A 144 -8.96 6.64 -3.05
CA VAL A 144 -8.41 5.37 -3.51
C VAL A 144 -7.14 5.06 -2.73
N ALA A 145 -7.12 3.87 -2.11
CA ALA A 145 -5.90 3.24 -1.63
C ALA A 145 -5.31 2.40 -2.77
N LEU A 146 -4.16 2.83 -3.29
CA LEU A 146 -3.42 2.13 -4.33
C LEU A 146 -2.57 1.00 -3.75
N PRO A 147 -2.11 0.04 -4.57
CA PRO A 147 -1.16 -0.96 -4.13
C PRO A 147 0.05 -0.36 -3.41
N GLY A 148 0.34 -0.86 -2.21
CA GLY A 148 1.34 -0.34 -1.27
C GLY A 148 0.78 0.62 -0.23
N ALA A 149 -0.52 0.91 -0.26
CA ALA A 149 -1.19 1.52 0.87
C ALA A 149 -1.28 0.53 2.04
N VAL A 150 -1.01 1.02 3.25
CA VAL A 150 -1.30 0.30 4.49
C VAL A 150 -2.49 0.98 5.14
N MET A 151 -3.58 0.24 5.29
CA MET A 151 -4.79 0.73 5.91
C MET A 151 -4.56 0.93 7.42
N PRO A 152 -5.28 1.86 8.07
CA PRO A 152 -5.26 2.03 9.53
C PRO A 152 -5.54 0.75 10.34
N THR A 153 -6.20 -0.25 9.73
CA THR A 153 -6.42 -1.58 10.32
C THR A 153 -5.18 -2.48 10.30
N GLY A 154 -4.10 -2.04 9.66
CA GLY A 154 -2.89 -2.83 9.38
C GLY A 154 -2.96 -3.65 8.09
N THR A 155 -4.07 -3.60 7.35
CA THR A 155 -4.24 -4.34 6.09
C THR A 155 -3.45 -3.67 4.97
N GLU A 156 -2.60 -4.42 4.29
CA GLU A 156 -1.87 -3.97 3.11
C GLU A 156 -2.70 -4.15 1.84
N ILE A 157 -2.60 -3.17 0.94
CA ILE A 157 -3.25 -3.24 -0.36
C ILE A 157 -2.24 -3.78 -1.37
N TRP A 158 -2.52 -4.98 -1.87
CA TRP A 158 -1.76 -5.63 -2.95
C TRP A 158 -2.59 -5.63 -4.25
N PRO A 159 -1.96 -5.66 -5.44
CA PRO A 159 -2.68 -5.95 -6.68
C PRO A 159 -3.27 -7.36 -6.59
N GLY A 160 -4.54 -7.53 -6.92
CA GLY A 160 -5.18 -8.83 -6.81
C GLY A 160 -6.38 -8.99 -7.72
N ALA A 161 -7.18 -10.02 -7.47
CA ALA A 161 -8.43 -10.25 -8.16
C ALA A 161 -9.53 -10.58 -7.16
N LEU A 162 -10.71 -9.99 -7.36
CA LEU A 162 -11.90 -10.31 -6.61
C LEU A 162 -12.85 -11.08 -7.52
N ARG A 163 -13.15 -12.34 -7.15
CA ARG A 163 -14.01 -13.23 -7.97
C ARG A 163 -13.57 -13.35 -9.43
N GLY A 164 -12.25 -13.41 -9.66
CA GLY A 164 -11.66 -13.58 -10.99
C GLY A 164 -11.58 -12.29 -11.82
N VAL A 165 -11.95 -11.14 -11.27
CA VAL A 165 -11.76 -9.83 -11.91
C VAL A 165 -10.66 -9.07 -11.19
N ASP A 166 -9.67 -8.58 -11.94
CA ASP A 166 -8.54 -7.82 -11.40
C ASP A 166 -9.02 -6.54 -10.69
N SER A 167 -8.39 -6.24 -9.56
CA SER A 167 -8.63 -5.03 -8.78
C SER A 167 -7.28 -4.45 -8.35
N TYR A 168 -6.99 -3.25 -8.84
CA TYR A 168 -5.74 -2.54 -8.61
C TYR A 168 -5.93 -1.46 -7.54
N GLY A 169 -6.19 -1.91 -6.32
CA GLY A 169 -6.45 -1.03 -5.18
C GLY A 169 -7.87 -1.17 -4.63
N MET A 170 -8.24 -0.19 -3.81
CA MET A 170 -9.50 -0.16 -3.07
C MET A 170 -10.05 1.26 -2.99
N ILE A 171 -11.35 1.43 -3.28
CA ILE A 171 -12.07 2.68 -3.02
C ILE A 171 -12.50 2.68 -1.55
N CYS A 172 -12.09 3.69 -0.78
CA CYS A 172 -12.17 3.69 0.66
C CYS A 172 -13.41 4.39 1.21
N SER A 173 -13.93 3.85 2.30
CA SER A 173 -14.85 4.56 3.20
C SER A 173 -14.09 5.43 4.21
N ALA A 174 -14.78 6.44 4.76
CA ALA A 174 -14.22 7.27 5.83
C ALA A 174 -13.82 6.44 7.08
N ARG A 175 -14.52 5.34 7.34
CA ARG A 175 -14.25 4.45 8.48
C ARG A 175 -12.97 3.65 8.28
N GLU A 176 -12.78 3.10 7.09
CA GLU A 176 -11.55 2.37 6.73
C GLU A 176 -10.34 3.29 6.77
N LEU A 177 -10.51 4.56 6.39
CA LEU A 177 -9.48 5.60 6.51
C LEU A 177 -9.24 6.07 7.96
N GLY A 178 -10.00 5.57 8.95
CA GLY A 178 -9.83 5.95 10.35
C GLY A 178 -10.23 7.40 10.66
N ILE A 179 -11.06 8.02 9.81
CA ILE A 179 -11.49 9.41 10.01
C ILE A 179 -12.37 9.50 11.28
N PRO A 180 -12.07 10.40 12.23
CA PRO A 180 -12.89 10.62 13.42
C PRO A 180 -14.35 10.96 13.08
N ASN A 181 -15.28 10.56 13.94
CA ASN A 181 -16.71 10.86 13.81
C ASN A 181 -17.38 10.35 12.50
N ALA A 182 -16.70 9.49 11.74
CA ALA A 182 -17.21 8.97 10.48
C ALA A 182 -18.59 8.31 10.63
N PRO A 183 -19.54 8.56 9.70
CA PRO A 183 -20.87 7.97 9.74
C PRO A 183 -20.84 6.45 9.81
N GLN A 184 -21.74 5.85 10.59
CA GLN A 184 -21.83 4.39 10.71
C GLN A 184 -22.48 3.72 9.50
N LYS A 185 -23.02 4.50 8.56
CA LYS A 185 -23.64 4.00 7.33
C LYS A 185 -22.59 3.33 6.44
N ARG A 186 -22.98 2.23 5.80
CA ARG A 186 -22.15 1.58 4.77
C ARG A 186 -22.03 2.47 3.54
N GLY A 187 -20.81 2.63 3.04
CA GLY A 187 -20.53 3.35 1.80
C GLY A 187 -19.11 3.90 1.74
N ILE A 188 -18.65 4.22 0.54
CA ILE A 188 -17.38 4.89 0.28
C ILE A 188 -17.46 6.38 0.56
N LEU A 189 -16.30 7.00 0.78
CA LEU A 189 -16.18 8.44 0.94
C LEU A 189 -16.19 9.11 -0.43
N VAL A 190 -17.26 9.85 -0.71
CA VAL A 190 -17.37 10.74 -1.87
C VAL A 190 -16.90 12.13 -1.48
N LEU A 191 -16.07 12.74 -2.30
CA LEU A 191 -15.49 14.05 -2.08
C LEU A 191 -16.19 15.11 -2.95
N ASP A 192 -16.42 16.30 -2.39
CA ASP A 192 -16.99 17.42 -3.14
C ASP A 192 -15.97 18.14 -4.02
N LYS A 193 -14.67 17.97 -3.72
CA LYS A 193 -13.57 18.67 -4.37
C LYS A 193 -12.29 17.83 -4.37
N GLY A 194 -11.44 18.12 -5.33
CA GLY A 194 -10.15 17.45 -5.52
C GLY A 194 -9.86 17.29 -7.01
N ALA A 195 -8.69 16.75 -7.31
CA ALA A 195 -8.32 16.35 -8.66
C ALA A 195 -7.80 14.91 -8.62
N ALA A 196 -8.08 14.14 -9.68
CA ALA A 196 -7.55 12.78 -9.81
C ALA A 196 -6.02 12.77 -9.64
N GLY A 197 -5.51 11.83 -8.85
CA GLY A 197 -4.09 11.67 -8.52
C GLY A 197 -3.55 12.62 -7.46
N GLN A 198 -4.33 13.58 -6.99
CA GLN A 198 -3.94 14.39 -5.84
C GLN A 198 -3.80 13.49 -4.60
N ALA A 199 -2.70 13.61 -3.86
CA ALA A 199 -2.54 12.94 -2.57
C ALA A 199 -3.69 13.31 -1.61
N PHE A 200 -4.25 12.31 -0.94
CA PHE A 200 -5.33 12.53 0.02
C PHE A 200 -4.82 13.20 1.29
N ASP A 201 -5.45 14.31 1.68
CA ASP A 201 -5.05 15.09 2.86
C ASP A 201 -5.79 14.57 4.11
N PHE A 202 -5.15 13.63 4.82
CA PHE A 202 -5.68 13.10 6.07
C PHE A 202 -5.89 14.17 7.15
N LYS A 203 -5.06 15.22 7.21
CA LYS A 203 -5.18 16.28 8.21
C LYS A 203 -6.43 17.13 7.96
N ALA A 204 -6.72 17.43 6.70
CA ALA A 204 -7.97 18.10 6.34
C ALA A 204 -9.18 17.20 6.62
N ALA A 205 -9.03 15.89 6.43
CA ALA A 205 -10.10 14.92 6.63
C ALA A 205 -10.47 14.69 8.10
N GLU A 206 -9.56 14.91 9.05
CA GLU A 206 -9.82 14.75 10.50
C GLU A 206 -11.06 15.50 10.99
N LYS A 207 -11.37 16.67 10.39
CA LYS A 207 -12.49 17.54 10.77
C LYS A 207 -13.68 17.45 9.81
N MET A 208 -13.72 16.44 8.96
CA MET A 208 -14.71 16.32 7.89
C MET A 208 -16.13 16.05 8.44
N PHE A 209 -16.24 15.43 9.61
CA PHE A 209 -17.51 15.03 10.23
C PHE A 209 -17.75 15.67 11.60
N ASP A 210 -17.09 16.79 11.88
CA ASP A 210 -17.29 17.58 13.10
C ASP A 210 -18.52 18.49 13.02
#